data_AF-A0A640KIJ8-F1
#
_entry.id   AF-A0A640KIJ8-F1
#
_cell.length_a   1.000
_cell.length_b   1.000
_cell.length_c   1.000
_cell.angle_alpha   90.00
_cell.angle_beta   90.00
_cell.angle_gamma   90.00
#
_symmetry.space_group_name_H-M   'P 1'
#
loop_
_entity.id
_entity.type
_entity.pdbx_description
1 polymer ?
#
loop_
_entity_poly.entity_id
_entity_poly.type
_entity_poly.pdbx_seq_one_letter_code
_entity_poly.pdbx_strand_id
1 'polypeptide(L)'
;MPASGSSNGVAEMMTKAVTCSGDFYSGRNGVQGIQDRKDAVRERRREQKNTLSQWYGMKRKPLSEDQKQEIELLKYRNFVDPERQHQAPKKTADVGESDFVEFGYFADVGRNKRRRYKSFADEWIEENPQFEEVVTTRMHRNTKANQKLKAAAAKKAAIEAVKAKGKRASKRKSKHDML
;
A
#
# COMPACT_ATOMS: atom_id res chain seq x y z
N MET A 1 47.56 64.94 31.31
CA MET A 1 46.90 63.78 31.94
C MET A 1 45.92 63.18 30.93
N PRO A 2 46.29 62.18 30.12
CA PRO A 2 45.32 61.48 29.28
C PRO A 2 44.71 60.30 30.06
N ALA A 3 43.39 60.21 30.03
CA ALA A 3 42.62 59.13 30.64
C ALA A 3 42.81 57.83 29.84
N SER A 4 43.47 56.84 30.46
CA SER A 4 43.56 55.47 29.95
C SER A 4 42.22 54.75 30.14
N GLY A 5 41.30 54.95 29.20
CA GLY A 5 40.08 54.15 29.08
C GLY A 5 40.44 52.71 28.73
N SER A 6 40.20 51.80 29.68
CA SER A 6 40.50 50.36 29.63
C SER A 6 39.91 49.68 28.38
N SER A 7 40.80 49.19 27.50
CA SER A 7 40.47 48.28 26.39
C SER A 7 39.86 46.95 26.83
N ASN A 8 39.99 46.59 28.12
CA ASN A 8 39.50 45.32 28.66
C ASN A 8 37.97 45.30 28.83
N GLY A 9 37.33 46.45 29.11
CA GLY A 9 35.87 46.50 29.27
C GLY A 9 35.10 46.29 27.98
N VAL A 10 35.65 46.74 26.84
CA VAL A 10 35.07 46.49 25.51
C VAL A 10 35.25 45.03 25.11
N ALA A 11 36.42 44.45 25.38
CA ALA A 11 36.68 43.03 25.14
C ALA A 11 35.76 42.13 25.97
N GLU A 12 35.52 42.45 27.25
CA GLU A 12 34.57 41.73 28.11
C GLU A 12 33.10 41.88 27.68
N MET A 13 32.70 43.06 27.17
CA MET A 13 31.36 43.23 26.58
C MET A 13 31.19 42.42 25.30
N MET A 14 32.23 42.34 24.47
CA MET A 14 32.22 41.55 23.23
C MET A 14 32.25 40.03 23.50
N THR A 15 32.86 39.57 24.59
CA THR A 15 32.78 38.15 25.00
C THR A 15 31.46 37.80 25.68
N LYS A 16 30.83 38.75 26.39
CA LYS A 16 29.45 38.62 26.90
C LYS A 16 28.38 38.75 25.82
N ALA A 17 28.71 39.30 24.65
CA ALA A 17 27.81 39.29 23.50
C ALA A 17 27.67 37.83 23.02
N VAL A 18 26.63 37.17 23.52
CA VAL A 18 26.28 35.76 23.29
C VAL A 18 26.27 35.42 21.78
N THR A 19 26.11 36.42 20.91
CA THR A 19 26.19 36.40 19.45
C THR A 19 27.53 35.98 18.83
N CYS A 20 28.65 36.10 19.56
CA CYS A 20 30.00 35.78 19.06
C CYS A 20 30.47 34.37 19.44
N SER A 21 29.71 33.63 20.25
CA SER A 21 30.05 32.26 20.62
C SER A 21 29.70 31.29 19.47
N GLY A 22 30.58 30.33 19.19
CA GLY A 22 30.35 29.29 18.16
C GLY A 22 29.06 28.49 18.40
N ASP A 23 28.59 28.47 19.65
CA ASP A 23 27.37 27.78 20.06
C ASP A 23 26.08 28.59 19.86
N PHE A 24 26.18 29.89 19.60
CA PHE A 24 25.04 30.78 19.43
C PHE A 24 24.11 30.36 18.28
N TYR A 25 24.71 29.95 17.16
CA TYR A 25 23.98 29.49 15.97
C TYR A 25 23.85 27.97 15.90
N SER A 26 24.54 27.24 16.79
CA SER A 26 24.53 25.77 16.82
C SER A 26 23.43 25.22 17.74
N GLY A 27 23.12 25.93 18.83
CA GLY A 27 22.13 25.56 19.83
C GLY A 27 20.69 25.96 19.49
N ARG A 28 19.75 25.38 20.24
CA ARG A 28 18.29 25.52 20.08
C ARG A 28 17.72 26.75 20.83
N ASN A 29 18.43 27.87 20.82
CA ASN A 29 18.05 29.06 21.59
C ASN A 29 17.55 30.18 20.68
N GLY A 30 16.24 30.50 20.77
CA GLY A 30 15.60 31.78 20.43
C GLY A 30 15.59 32.26 18.96
N VAL A 31 16.64 31.96 18.20
CA VAL A 31 16.81 32.27 16.77
C VAL A 31 16.83 30.93 16.04
N GLN A 32 16.23 30.85 14.85
CA GLN A 32 16.25 29.64 14.02
C GLN A 32 17.69 29.15 13.82
N GLY A 33 18.08 28.16 14.63
CA GLY A 33 19.44 27.65 14.66
C GLY A 33 19.74 26.84 13.41
N ILE A 34 21.01 26.49 13.20
CA ILE A 34 21.41 25.58 12.11
C ILE A 34 20.67 24.24 12.22
N GLN A 35 20.39 23.77 13.45
CA GLN A 35 19.60 22.57 13.70
C GLN A 35 18.14 22.71 13.26
N ASP A 36 17.47 23.82 13.56
CA ASP A 36 16.07 24.03 13.16
C ASP A 36 15.93 24.09 11.64
N ARG A 37 16.91 24.69 10.94
CA ARG A 37 16.96 24.67 9.46
C ARG A 37 17.14 23.25 8.91
N LYS A 38 18.01 22.44 9.54
CA LYS A 38 18.22 21.04 9.14
C LYS A 38 16.97 20.18 9.41
N ASP A 39 16.26 20.45 10.49
CA ASP A 39 15.01 19.76 10.84
C ASP A 39 13.90 20.14 9.85
N ALA A 40 13.72 21.44 9.55
CA ALA A 40 12.77 21.91 8.55
C ALA A 40 13.04 21.32 7.15
N VAL A 41 14.30 21.22 6.74
CA VAL A 41 14.66 20.56 5.46
C VAL A 41 14.35 19.07 5.50
N ARG A 42 14.57 18.39 6.63
CA ARG A 42 14.20 16.97 6.81
C ARG A 42 12.70 16.77 6.75
N GLU A 43 11.92 17.63 7.39
CA GLU A 43 10.45 17.59 7.32
C GLU A 43 9.94 17.82 5.90
N ARG A 44 10.40 18.86 5.20
CA ARG A 44 10.04 19.09 3.79
C ARG A 44 10.36 17.88 2.89
N ARG A 45 11.52 17.25 3.09
CA ARG A 45 11.89 16.03 2.35
C ARG A 45 10.97 14.85 2.68
N ARG A 46 10.53 14.70 3.92
CA ARG A 46 9.55 13.68 4.32
C ARG A 46 8.19 13.94 3.70
N GLU A 47 7.71 15.19 3.75
CA GLU A 47 6.45 15.59 3.12
C GLU A 47 6.47 15.36 1.62
N GLN A 48 7.54 15.74 0.92
CA GLN A 48 7.69 15.48 -0.52
C GLN A 48 7.66 13.99 -0.86
N LYS A 49 8.28 13.13 -0.04
CA LYS A 49 8.23 11.67 -0.24
C LYS A 49 6.85 11.08 0.02
N ASN A 50 6.12 11.65 0.97
CA ASN A 50 4.79 11.20 1.36
C ASN A 50 3.69 11.88 0.54
N THR A 51 4.02 12.64 -0.51
CA THR A 51 3.05 13.40 -1.28
C THR A 51 3.29 13.17 -2.77
N LEU A 52 2.24 12.78 -3.49
CA LEU A 52 2.29 12.55 -4.92
C LEU A 52 2.01 13.86 -5.65
N SER A 53 3.07 14.59 -6.01
CA SER A 53 2.98 15.90 -6.66
C SER A 53 2.28 15.87 -8.02
N GLN A 54 2.40 14.75 -8.76
CA GLN A 54 1.71 14.53 -10.04
C GLN A 54 0.18 14.49 -9.88
N TRP A 55 -0.31 14.25 -8.67
CA TRP A 55 -1.73 14.07 -8.38
C TRP A 55 -2.22 15.11 -7.36
N TYR A 56 -2.04 16.40 -7.68
CA TYR A 56 -2.51 17.53 -6.86
C TYR A 56 -2.06 17.49 -5.40
N GLY A 57 -0.93 16.84 -5.11
CA GLY A 57 -0.43 16.71 -3.74
C GLY A 57 -1.15 15.64 -2.92
N MET A 58 -1.59 14.55 -3.55
CA MET A 58 -2.22 13.44 -2.84
C MET A 58 -1.27 12.87 -1.78
N LYS A 59 -1.74 12.83 -0.54
CA LYS A 59 -0.92 12.37 0.59
C LYS A 59 -0.96 10.85 0.70
N ARG A 60 0.19 10.28 1.04
CA ARG A 60 0.34 8.88 1.41
C ARG A 60 -0.35 8.66 2.75
N LYS A 61 -1.28 7.72 2.83
CA LYS A 61 -1.99 7.41 4.06
C LYS A 61 -1.90 5.90 4.35
N PRO A 62 -1.47 5.49 5.55
CA PRO A 62 -1.57 4.08 5.92
C PRO A 62 -3.05 3.68 5.95
N LEU A 63 -3.38 2.63 5.21
CA LEU A 63 -4.74 2.10 5.13
C LEU A 63 -5.07 1.30 6.41
N SER A 64 -6.24 1.55 6.97
CA SER A 64 -6.82 0.70 8.02
C SER A 64 -7.19 -0.69 7.47
N GLU A 65 -7.39 -1.67 8.36
CA GLU A 65 -7.79 -3.03 7.96
C GLU A 65 -9.12 -3.03 7.21
N ASP A 66 -10.11 -2.28 7.69
CA ASP A 66 -11.42 -2.11 7.04
C ASP A 66 -11.27 -1.56 5.62
N GLN A 67 -10.44 -0.53 5.45
CA GLN A 67 -10.18 0.08 4.14
C GLN A 67 -9.47 -0.88 3.17
N LYS A 68 -8.60 -1.75 3.68
CA LYS A 68 -7.95 -2.78 2.85
C LYS A 68 -8.98 -3.81 2.38
N GLN A 69 -9.89 -4.22 3.25
CA GLN A 69 -10.98 -5.12 2.89
C GLN A 69 -11.91 -4.49 1.85
N GLU A 70 -12.26 -3.21 2.00
CA GLU A 70 -13.06 -2.47 1.01
C GLU A 70 -12.39 -2.41 -0.37
N ILE A 71 -11.09 -2.15 -0.40
CA ILE A 71 -10.31 -2.13 -1.64
C ILE A 71 -10.26 -3.53 -2.28
N GLU A 72 -10.12 -4.57 -1.47
CA GLU A 72 -10.12 -5.95 -1.93
C GLU A 72 -11.48 -6.37 -2.49
N LEU A 73 -12.57 -5.93 -1.86
CA LEU A 73 -13.94 -6.12 -2.33
C LEU A 73 -14.17 -5.57 -3.75
N LEU A 74 -13.50 -4.47 -4.12
CA LEU A 74 -13.56 -3.94 -5.49
C LEU A 74 -12.95 -4.91 -6.54
N LYS A 75 -12.00 -5.77 -6.16
CA LYS A 75 -11.47 -6.82 -7.07
C LYS A 75 -12.59 -7.79 -7.48
N TYR A 76 -13.56 -8.01 -6.60
CA TYR A 76 -14.64 -8.97 -6.78
C TYR A 76 -15.94 -8.35 -7.31
N ARG A 77 -15.93 -7.07 -7.70
CA ARG A 77 -17.13 -6.36 -8.21
C ARG A 77 -17.89 -7.11 -9.31
N ASN A 78 -17.18 -7.78 -10.22
CA ASN A 78 -17.77 -8.54 -11.33
C ASN A 78 -18.40 -9.87 -10.92
N PHE A 79 -18.08 -10.39 -9.73
CA PHE A 79 -18.67 -11.63 -9.24
C PHE A 79 -20.12 -11.43 -8.77
N VAL A 80 -20.42 -10.22 -8.33
CA VAL A 80 -21.68 -9.87 -7.67
C VAL A 80 -22.75 -9.52 -8.69
N ASP A 81 -22.44 -8.59 -9.60
CA ASP A 81 -23.34 -8.21 -10.68
C ASP A 81 -22.81 -8.78 -12.03
N PRO A 82 -23.34 -9.92 -12.48
CA PRO A 82 -22.91 -10.53 -13.74
C PRO A 82 -23.41 -9.77 -14.97
N GLU A 83 -24.42 -8.90 -14.83
CA GLU A 83 -24.93 -8.06 -15.91
C GLU A 83 -24.02 -6.84 -16.12
N ARG A 84 -23.46 -6.30 -15.03
CA ARG A 84 -22.47 -5.22 -15.07
C ARG A 84 -21.04 -5.75 -15.06
N GLN A 85 -20.63 -6.32 -16.20
CA GLN A 85 -19.23 -6.73 -16.38
C GLN A 85 -18.31 -5.52 -16.53
N HIS A 86 -17.65 -5.13 -15.45
CA HIS A 86 -16.60 -4.12 -15.52
C HIS A 86 -15.33 -4.71 -16.12
N GLN A 87 -14.53 -3.88 -16.81
CA GLN A 87 -13.21 -4.32 -17.26
C GLN A 87 -12.37 -4.71 -16.03
N ALA A 88 -11.86 -5.94 -16.05
CA ALA A 88 -10.92 -6.39 -15.04
C ALA A 88 -9.60 -5.62 -15.22
N PRO A 89 -8.95 -5.16 -14.14
CA PRO A 89 -7.64 -4.52 -14.24
C PRO A 89 -6.66 -5.45 -14.97
N LYS A 90 -5.97 -4.93 -16.00
CA LYS A 90 -5.01 -5.71 -16.81
C LYS A 90 -3.78 -6.19 -16.03
N LYS A 91 -3.53 -5.59 -14.87
CA LYS A 91 -2.47 -5.99 -13.95
C LYS A 91 -3.14 -6.34 -12.62
N THR A 92 -2.82 -7.51 -12.08
CA THR A 92 -2.91 -7.79 -10.65
C THR A 92 -1.84 -6.99 -9.91
N ALA A 93 -1.68 -5.70 -10.22
CA ALA A 93 -1.05 -4.80 -9.28
C ALA A 93 -1.97 -4.87 -8.06
N ASP A 94 -1.43 -5.24 -6.91
CA ASP A 94 -2.26 -5.54 -5.77
C ASP A 94 -3.05 -4.29 -5.45
N VAL A 95 -4.38 -4.36 -5.61
CA VAL A 95 -5.26 -3.24 -5.29
C VAL A 95 -5.08 -3.03 -3.78
N GLY A 96 -4.37 -1.96 -3.39
CA GLY A 96 -3.85 -1.74 -2.05
C GLY A 96 -2.32 -1.54 -1.93
N GLU A 97 -1.52 -1.80 -2.97
CA GLU A 97 -0.08 -1.46 -3.01
C GLU A 97 0.16 0.05 -3.16
N SER A 98 -0.80 0.75 -3.76
CA SER A 98 -0.79 2.21 -3.78
C SER A 98 -1.15 2.73 -2.40
N ASP A 99 -0.17 3.23 -1.66
CA ASP A 99 -0.41 3.95 -0.40
C ASP A 99 -1.02 5.36 -0.62
N PHE A 100 -1.22 5.73 -1.88
CA PHE A 100 -1.88 6.95 -2.30
C PHE A 100 -3.32 6.59 -2.69
N VAL A 101 -4.22 6.63 -1.71
CA VAL A 101 -5.66 6.39 -1.88
C VAL A 101 -6.42 7.33 -0.96
N GLU A 102 -7.52 7.89 -1.46
CA GLU A 102 -8.43 8.73 -0.70
C GLU A 102 -9.86 8.19 -0.81
N PHE A 103 -10.54 8.08 0.34
CA PHE A 103 -11.92 7.64 0.43
C PHE A 103 -12.81 8.86 0.50
N GLY A 104 -13.55 9.13 -0.58
CA GLY A 104 -14.52 10.20 -0.66
C GLY A 104 -15.94 9.70 -0.38
N TYR A 105 -16.74 10.51 0.30
CA TYR A 105 -18.18 10.25 0.46
C TYR A 105 -18.96 11.21 -0.44
N PHE A 106 -19.74 10.67 -1.37
CA PHE A 106 -20.58 11.49 -2.26
C PHE A 106 -21.90 11.84 -1.55
N ALA A 107 -21.99 13.07 -1.07
CA ALA A 107 -23.17 13.56 -0.34
C ALA A 107 -24.40 13.85 -1.23
N ASP A 108 -24.18 14.03 -2.54
CA ASP A 108 -25.17 14.49 -3.54
C ASP A 108 -25.92 13.38 -4.27
N VAL A 109 -25.58 12.11 -4.04
CA VAL A 109 -26.45 11.03 -4.52
C VAL A 109 -27.69 11.07 -3.64
N GLY A 110 -28.87 11.31 -4.22
CA GLY A 110 -30.17 11.51 -3.54
C GLY A 110 -30.67 10.34 -2.67
N ARG A 111 -29.77 9.48 -2.18
CA ARG A 111 -30.01 8.47 -1.17
C ARG A 111 -30.45 9.14 0.13
N ASN A 112 -31.57 8.65 0.65
CA ASN A 112 -32.18 9.08 1.90
C ASN A 112 -31.14 9.02 3.04
N LYS A 113 -31.08 10.03 3.92
CA LYS A 113 -30.07 10.12 5.00
C LYS A 113 -30.00 8.86 5.88
N ARG A 114 -31.10 8.12 6.00
CA ARG A 114 -31.20 6.86 6.76
C ARG A 114 -30.54 5.65 6.09
N ARG A 115 -30.23 5.73 4.79
CA ARG A 115 -29.58 4.66 4.01
C ARG A 115 -28.15 5.06 3.61
N ARG A 116 -27.54 5.97 4.39
CA ARG A 116 -26.17 6.43 4.20
C ARG A 116 -25.26 5.56 5.06
N TYR A 117 -24.60 4.61 4.42
CA TYR A 117 -23.68 3.70 5.10
C TYR A 117 -22.30 4.33 5.26
N LYS A 118 -21.58 3.87 6.28
CA LYS A 118 -20.24 4.33 6.60
C LYS A 118 -19.20 3.70 5.68
N SER A 119 -19.41 2.46 5.27
CA SER A 119 -18.55 1.70 4.38
C SER A 119 -19.29 1.26 3.12
N PHE A 120 -18.53 1.05 2.05
CA PHE A 120 -19.04 0.40 0.84
C PHE A 120 -19.49 -1.03 1.14
N ALA A 121 -18.80 -1.75 2.03
CA ALA A 121 -19.15 -3.12 2.40
C ALA A 121 -20.55 -3.21 3.05
N ASP A 122 -20.87 -2.30 3.98
CA ASP A 122 -22.17 -2.25 4.65
C ASP A 122 -23.30 -1.93 3.65
N GLU A 123 -23.08 -0.97 2.76
CA GLU A 123 -24.02 -0.67 1.67
C GLU A 123 -24.24 -1.91 0.79
N TRP A 124 -23.16 -2.65 0.52
CA TRP A 124 -23.20 -3.80 -0.38
C TRP A 124 -24.01 -4.97 0.20
N ILE A 125 -23.85 -5.22 1.50
CA ILE A 125 -24.57 -6.27 2.25
C ILE A 125 -26.06 -5.94 2.30
N GLU A 126 -26.43 -4.68 2.58
CA GLU A 126 -27.84 -4.33 2.74
C GLU A 126 -28.60 -4.20 1.40
N GLU A 127 -27.93 -3.80 0.32
CA GLU A 127 -28.55 -3.76 -1.02
C GLU A 127 -28.81 -5.16 -1.60
N ASN A 128 -28.07 -6.16 -1.17
CA ASN A 128 -28.15 -7.51 -1.71
C ASN A 128 -28.39 -8.54 -0.59
N PRO A 129 -29.59 -8.61 0.01
CA PRO A 129 -29.87 -9.60 1.06
C PRO A 129 -29.79 -11.05 0.56
N GLN A 130 -29.99 -11.28 -0.75
CA GLN A 130 -29.78 -12.58 -1.40
C GLN A 130 -28.30 -12.89 -1.66
N PHE A 131 -27.40 -11.96 -1.38
CA PHE A 131 -25.97 -12.11 -1.65
C PHE A 131 -25.36 -13.25 -0.87
N GLU A 132 -25.76 -13.43 0.39
CA GLU A 132 -25.23 -14.53 1.21
C GLU A 132 -25.57 -15.90 0.60
N GLU A 133 -26.79 -16.07 0.10
CA GLU A 133 -27.24 -17.29 -0.58
C GLU A 133 -26.58 -17.47 -1.96
N VAL A 134 -26.45 -16.40 -2.73
CA VAL A 134 -25.82 -16.42 -4.07
C VAL A 134 -24.33 -16.68 -3.96
N VAL A 135 -23.65 -16.03 -3.01
CA VAL A 135 -22.23 -16.21 -2.72
C VAL A 135 -21.98 -17.63 -2.24
N THR A 136 -22.71 -18.12 -1.25
CA THR A 136 -22.52 -19.50 -0.75
C THR A 136 -22.74 -20.52 -1.86
N THR A 137 -23.80 -20.39 -2.64
CA THR A 137 -24.11 -21.32 -3.75
C THR A 137 -23.06 -21.24 -4.87
N ARG A 138 -22.68 -20.03 -5.30
CA ARG A 138 -21.70 -19.83 -6.39
C ARG A 138 -20.27 -20.14 -5.95
N MET A 139 -19.87 -19.75 -4.74
CA MET A 139 -18.58 -20.09 -4.14
C MET A 139 -18.44 -21.59 -4.03
N HIS A 140 -19.43 -22.29 -3.45
CA HIS A 140 -19.37 -23.74 -3.31
C HIS A 140 -19.32 -24.44 -4.67
N ARG A 141 -20.05 -23.95 -5.67
CA ARG A 141 -20.01 -24.50 -7.04
C ARG A 141 -18.65 -24.27 -7.72
N ASN A 142 -18.10 -23.06 -7.65
CA ASN A 142 -16.82 -22.71 -8.26
C ASN A 142 -15.63 -23.36 -7.55
N THR A 143 -15.64 -23.46 -6.22
CA THR A 143 -14.59 -24.16 -5.47
C THR A 143 -14.58 -25.65 -5.81
N LYS A 144 -15.75 -26.30 -5.86
CA LYS A 144 -15.87 -27.70 -6.27
C LYS A 144 -15.43 -27.91 -7.72
N ALA A 145 -15.77 -27.00 -8.63
CA ALA A 145 -15.30 -27.05 -10.02
C ALA A 145 -13.77 -26.89 -10.10
N ASN A 146 -13.19 -25.92 -9.39
CA ASN A 146 -11.75 -25.69 -9.34
C ASN A 146 -10.99 -26.87 -8.72
N GLN A 147 -11.52 -27.48 -7.66
CA GLN A 147 -10.94 -28.70 -7.07
C GLN A 147 -10.95 -29.85 -8.07
N LYS A 148 -12.06 -30.07 -8.79
CA LYS A 148 -12.14 -31.09 -9.85
C LYS A 148 -11.13 -30.84 -10.97
N LEU A 149 -11.00 -29.59 -11.42
CA LEU A 149 -10.02 -29.20 -12.45
C LEU A 149 -8.58 -29.43 -11.99
N LYS A 150 -8.24 -29.02 -10.76
CA LYS A 150 -6.91 -29.26 -10.17
C LYS A 150 -6.61 -30.75 -10.03
N ALA A 151 -7.59 -31.54 -9.56
CA ALA A 151 -7.44 -32.99 -9.45
C ALA A 151 -7.26 -33.67 -10.81
N ALA A 152 -8.00 -33.23 -11.84
CA ALA A 152 -7.83 -33.73 -13.20
C ALA A 152 -6.46 -33.37 -13.79
N ALA A 153 -6.00 -32.14 -13.58
CA ALA A 153 -4.67 -31.70 -14.00
C ALA A 153 -3.55 -32.50 -13.28
N ALA A 154 -3.68 -32.71 -11.97
CA ALA A 154 -2.73 -33.51 -11.20
C ALA A 154 -2.68 -34.98 -11.65
N LYS A 155 -3.84 -35.58 -11.97
CA LYS A 155 -3.90 -36.93 -12.55
C LYS A 155 -3.22 -37.01 -13.91
N LYS A 156 -3.46 -36.04 -14.80
CA LYS A 156 -2.78 -35.97 -16.11
C LYS A 156 -1.27 -35.81 -15.95
N ALA A 157 -0.82 -34.91 -15.08
CA ALA A 157 0.59 -34.71 -14.79
C ALA A 157 1.25 -35.97 -14.19
N ALA A 158 0.56 -36.68 -13.30
CA ALA A 158 1.05 -37.95 -12.74
C ALA A 158 1.21 -39.03 -13.82
N ILE A 159 0.23 -39.15 -14.73
CA ILE A 159 0.29 -40.09 -15.86
C ILE A 159 1.45 -39.74 -16.80
N GLU A 160 1.64 -38.46 -17.11
CA GLU A 160 2.77 -37.99 -17.93
C GLU A 160 4.11 -38.24 -17.26
N ALA A 161 4.22 -38.03 -15.94
CA ALA A 161 5.43 -38.31 -15.18
C ALA A 161 5.75 -39.82 -15.15
N VAL A 162 4.75 -40.68 -15.02
CA VAL A 162 4.93 -42.15 -15.09
C VAL A 162 5.36 -42.57 -16.50
N LYS A 163 4.72 -42.02 -17.55
CA LYS A 163 5.12 -42.27 -18.95
C LYS A 163 6.55 -41.78 -19.23
N ALA A 164 6.95 -40.63 -18.69
CA ALA A 164 8.30 -40.10 -18.82
C ALA A 164 9.35 -40.98 -18.11
N LYS A 165 9.04 -41.48 -16.91
CA LYS A 165 9.89 -42.45 -16.19
C LYS A 165 10.01 -43.77 -16.95
N GLY A 166 8.91 -44.27 -17.53
CA GLY A 166 8.91 -45.48 -18.37
C GLY A 166 9.76 -45.32 -19.63
N LYS A 167 9.66 -44.18 -20.34
CA LYS A 167 10.52 -43.88 -21.50
C LYS A 167 12.00 -43.75 -21.11
N ARG A 168 12.32 -43.18 -19.94
CA ARG A 168 13.70 -43.11 -19.42
C ARG A 168 14.26 -44.50 -19.04
N ALA A 169 13.44 -45.39 -18.47
CA ALA A 169 13.85 -46.76 -18.14
C ALA A 169 14.07 -47.62 -19.40
N SER A 170 13.20 -47.47 -20.42
CA SER A 170 13.33 -48.16 -21.72
C SER A 170 14.63 -47.80 -22.46
N LYS A 171 15.01 -46.51 -22.48
CA LYS A 171 16.28 -46.06 -23.08
C LYS A 171 17.54 -46.63 -22.40
N ARG A 172 17.43 -47.07 -21.14
CA ARG A 172 18.56 -47.57 -20.34
C ARG A 172 18.81 -49.07 -20.53
N LYS A 173 17.79 -49.84 -20.94
CA LYS A 173 17.91 -51.29 -21.17
C LYS A 173 18.38 -51.66 -22.58
N SER A 174 18.21 -50.78 -23.58
CA SER A 174 18.56 -51.09 -24.98
C SER A 174 20.06 -51.14 -25.28
N LYS A 175 20.95 -50.99 -24.29
CA LYS A 175 22.40 -51.13 -24.46
C LYS A 175 22.99 -52.40 -23.82
N HIS A 176 22.22 -53.15 -23.03
CA HIS A 176 22.72 -54.35 -22.34
C HIS A 176 22.39 -55.66 -23.09
N ASP A 177 21.45 -55.66 -24.04
CA ASP A 177 21.04 -56.87 -24.81
C ASP A 177 21.68 -56.93 -26.22
N MET A 178 22.80 -56.24 -26.46
CA MET A 178 23.57 -56.30 -27.72
C MET A 178 25.00 -56.85 -27.53
N LEU A 179 25.17 -57.79 -26.58
CA LEU A 179 26.35 -58.64 -26.47
C LEU A 179 25.93 -60.09 -26.27
#